data_AF-A0A3A1NCS4-F1
#
_entry.id   AF-A0A3A1NCS4-F1
#
_cell.length_a   1.000
_cell.length_b   1.000
_cell.length_c   1.000
_cell.angle_alpha   90.00
_cell.angle_beta   90.00
_cell.angle_gamma   90.00
#
_symmetry.space_group_name_H-M   'P 1'
#
loop_
_entity.id
_entity.type
_entity.pdbx_description
1 polymer ?
#
loop_
_entity_poly.entity_id
_entity_poly.type
_entity_poly.pdbx_seq_one_letter_code
_entity_poly.pdbx_strand_id
1 'polypeptide(L)' 'MPRAMLDYTKTILQKVSFDVRLFSKELKKAISRLLPSEIEELKIWLQFYIVDKPELQPTLVLLRA' A
#
# COMPACT_ATOMS: atom_id res chain seq x y z
N MET A 1 0.10 17.18 11.72
CA MET A 1 -0.58 16.96 10.42
C MET A 1 -0.98 15.49 10.33
N PRO A 2 -2.23 15.12 10.62
CA PRO A 2 -2.62 13.74 10.95
C PRO A 2 -2.66 12.74 9.77
N ARG A 3 -2.13 13.07 8.58
CA ARG A 3 -2.15 12.18 7.39
C ARG A 3 -0.85 12.14 6.58
N ALA A 4 0.18 12.85 7.02
CA ALA A 4 1.40 13.01 6.22
C ALA A 4 2.09 11.67 5.90
N MET A 5 2.02 10.69 6.82
CA MET A 5 2.64 9.39 6.63
C MET A 5 1.86 8.49 5.66
N LEU A 6 0.53 8.49 5.74
CA LEU A 6 -0.34 7.79 4.80
C LEU A 6 -0.21 8.36 3.37
N ASP A 7 -0.23 9.68 3.21
CA ASP A 7 -0.11 10.33 1.89
C ASP A 7 1.29 10.09 1.27
N TYR A 8 2.34 10.15 2.09
CA TYR A 8 3.68 9.77 1.69
C TYR A 8 3.73 8.30 1.22
N THR A 9 3.13 7.40 2.00
CA THR A 9 3.05 5.97 1.65
C THR A 9 2.37 5.75 0.31
N LYS A 10 1.20 6.34 0.08
CA LYS A 10 0.46 6.22 -1.19
C LYS A 10 1.32 6.71 -2.36
N THR A 11 2.02 7.83 -2.19
CA THR A 11 2.92 8.39 -3.21
C THR A 11 4.06 7.42 -3.54
N ILE A 12 4.69 6.81 -2.53
CA ILE A 12 5.75 5.82 -2.75
C ILE A 12 5.20 4.59 -3.47
N LEU A 13 4.08 4.02 -3.01
CA LEU A 13 3.45 2.85 -3.63
C LEU A 13 3.08 3.11 -5.09
N GLN A 14 2.54 4.29 -5.41
CA GLN A 14 2.26 4.68 -6.78
C GLN A 14 3.52 4.72 -7.64
N LYS A 15 4.60 5.31 -7.12
CA LYS A 15 5.88 5.42 -7.84
C LYS A 15 6.51 4.06 -8.13
N VAL A 16 6.37 3.09 -7.24
CA VAL A 16 6.96 1.75 -7.39
C VAL A 16 6.02 0.71 -7.98
N SER A 17 4.81 1.12 -8.39
CA SER A 17 3.76 0.23 -8.93
C SER A 17 4.17 -0.54 -10.18
N PHE A 18 5.22 -0.11 -10.88
CA PHE A 18 5.77 -0.79 -12.06
C PHE A 18 6.54 -2.08 -11.75
N ASP A 19 6.96 -2.33 -10.50
CA ASP A 19 7.66 -3.56 -10.09
C ASP A 19 6.98 -4.17 -8.86
N VAL A 20 6.34 -5.33 -9.06
CA VAL A 20 5.60 -6.08 -8.02
C VAL A 20 6.46 -6.40 -6.80
N ARG A 21 7.75 -6.72 -7.00
CA ARG A 21 8.67 -7.06 -5.89
C ARG A 21 9.02 -5.81 -5.09
N LEU A 22 9.25 -4.69 -5.75
CA LEU A 22 9.52 -3.41 -5.08
C LEU A 22 8.27 -2.91 -4.36
N PHE A 23 7.11 -2.96 -5.02
CA PHE A 23 5.82 -2.65 -4.43
C PHE A 23 5.53 -3.46 -3.16
N SER A 24 5.73 -4.78 -3.22
CA SER A 24 5.56 -5.66 -2.06
C SER A 24 6.48 -5.29 -0.89
N LYS A 25 7.72 -4.86 -1.16
CA LYS A 25 8.66 -4.42 -0.13
C LYS A 25 8.22 -3.12 0.53
N GLU A 26 7.81 -2.13 -0.27
CA GLU A 26 7.34 -0.85 0.27
C GLU A 26 6.00 -0.99 1.00
N LEU A 27 5.09 -1.86 0.52
CA LEU A 27 3.83 -2.16 1.20
C LEU A 27 4.06 -2.78 2.59
N LYS A 28 5.01 -3.73 2.71
CA LYS A 28 5.39 -4.29 4.02
C LYS A 28 5.94 -3.23 4.96
N LYS A 29 6.79 -2.32 4.46
CA LYS A 29 7.32 -1.20 5.25
C LYS A 29 6.19 -0.27 5.71
N ALA A 30 5.24 0.04 4.84
CA ALA A 30 4.09 0.86 5.16
C ALA A 30 3.26 0.27 6.30
N ILE A 31 2.91 -1.02 6.21
CA ILE A 31 2.14 -1.73 7.24
C ILE A 31 2.86 -1.69 8.59
N SER A 32 4.19 -1.78 8.62
CA SER A 32 4.96 -1.70 9.87
C SER A 32 5.10 -0.31 10.49
N ARG A 33 4.83 0.76 9.71
CA ARG A 33 5.07 2.15 10.11
C ARG A 33 3.80 2.94 10.41
N LEU A 34 2.72 2.61 9.71
CA LEU A 34 1.44 3.31 9.81
C LEU A 34 0.70 2.91 11.09
N LEU A 35 -0.10 3.83 11.61
CA LEU A 35 -1.03 3.54 12.69
C LEU A 35 -2.14 2.58 12.21
N PRO A 36 -2.77 1.80 13.10
CA PRO A 36 -3.85 0.89 12.73
C PRO A 36 -4.97 1.56 11.90
N SER A 37 -5.37 2.79 12.26
CA SER A 37 -6.36 3.55 11.48
C SER A 37 -5.90 3.89 10.07
N GLU A 38 -4.63 4.26 9.91
CA GLU A 38 -4.04 4.56 8.60
C GLU A 38 -3.87 3.30 7.75
N ILE A 39 -3.62 2.15 8.37
CA ILE A 39 -3.57 0.86 7.68
C ILE A 39 -4.95 0.50 7.10
N GLU A 40 -6.04 0.72 7.85
CA GLU A 40 -7.39 0.50 7.34
C GLU A 40 -7.71 1.43 6.15
N GLU A 41 -7.33 2.71 6.24
CA GLU A 41 -7.44 3.63 5.09
C GLU A 41 -6.58 3.19 3.90
N LEU A 42 -5.37 2.69 4.14
CA LEU A 42 -4.48 2.16 3.11
C LEU A 42 -5.09 0.93 2.43
N LYS A 43 -5.71 0.02 3.19
CA LYS A 43 -6.38 -1.18 2.66
C LYS A 43 -7.49 -0.80 1.69
N ILE A 44 -8.36 0.13 2.09
CA ILE A 44 -9.47 0.61 1.23
C ILE A 44 -8.90 1.22 -0.05
N TRP A 45 -7.92 2.12 0.09
CA TRP A 45 -7.29 2.75 -1.07
C TRP A 45 -6.63 1.73 -2.00
N LEU A 46 -5.92 0.73 -1.45
CA LEU A 46 -5.19 -0.26 -2.23
C LEU A 46 -6.15 -1.15 -3.03
N GLN A 47 -7.30 -1.54 -2.46
CA GLN A 47 -8.32 -2.31 -3.16
C GLN A 47 -8.79 -1.63 -4.44
N PHE A 48 -8.98 -0.31 -4.43
CA PHE A 48 -9.33 0.45 -5.64
C PHE A 48 -8.15 0.65 -6.58
N TYR A 49 -6.95 0.89 -6.03
CA TYR A 49 -5.77 1.22 -6.82
C TYR A 49 -5.24 0.09 -7.71
N ILE A 50 -5.49 -1.17 -7.33
CA ILE A 50 -4.99 -2.34 -8.05
C ILE A 50 -6.04 -3.00 -8.95
N VAL A 51 -7.26 -2.46 -9.04
CA VAL A 51 -8.32 -3.01 -9.90
C VAL A 51 -7.86 -3.08 -11.36
N ASP A 52 -7.12 -2.07 -11.81
CA ASP A 52 -6.53 -1.95 -13.14
C ASP A 52 -5.11 -2.52 -13.24
N LYS A 53 -4.58 -3.16 -12.18
CA LYS A 53 -3.21 -3.69 -12.08
C LYS A 53 -3.21 -5.13 -11.59
N PRO A 54 -3.57 -6.12 -12.45
CA PRO A 54 -3.64 -7.52 -12.08
C PRO A 54 -2.32 -8.05 -11.49
N GLU A 55 -1.18 -7.53 -11.94
CA GLU A 55 0.15 -7.86 -11.45
C GLU A 55 0.37 -7.54 -9.97
N LEU A 56 -0.38 -6.58 -9.40
CA LEU A 56 -0.30 -6.20 -8.00
C LEU A 56 -1.29 -6.95 -7.10
N GLN A 57 -2.28 -7.67 -7.66
CA GLN A 57 -3.26 -8.43 -6.87
C GLN A 57 -2.64 -9.42 -5.87
N PRO A 58 -1.54 -10.15 -6.18
CA PRO A 58 -0.90 -11.04 -5.20
C PRO A 58 -0.45 -10.32 -3.92
N THR A 59 -0.19 -9.01 -3.99
CA THR A 59 0.26 -8.23 -2.83
C THR A 59 -0.83 -8.02 -1.78
N LEU A 60 -2.10 -8.24 -2.12
CA LEU A 60 -3.23 -8.21 -1.17
C LEU A 60 -3.09 -9.22 -0.03
N VAL A 61 -2.35 -10.32 -0.23
CA VAL A 61 -2.08 -11.29 0.84
C VAL A 61 -1.38 -10.65 2.03
N LEU A 62 -0.62 -9.57 1.80
CA LEU A 62 0.11 -8.83 2.82
C LEU A 62 -0.80 -8.03 3.75
N LEU A 63 -2.04 -7.75 3.34
CA LEU A 63 -3.03 -7.01 4.11
C LEU A 63 -3.90 -7.91 5.02
N ARG A 64 -3.75 -9.23 4.92
CA ARG A 64 -4.52 -10.22 5.69
C ARG A 64 -3.84 -10.65 7.00
N ALA A 65 -2.66 -10.11 7.30
CA ALA A 65 -1.88 -10.40 8.50
C ALA A 65 -2.15 -9.38 9.61
#